data_AF-A0AAW5TN29-F1
#
_entry.id   AF-A0AAW5TN29-F1
#
_cell.length_a   1.000
_cell.length_b   1.000
_cell.length_c   1.000
_cell.angle_alpha   90.00
_cell.angle_beta   90.00
_cell.angle_gamma   90.00
#
_symmetry.space_group_name_H-M   'P 1'
#
loop_
_entity.id
_entity.type
_entity.pdbx_description
1 polymer ?
#
loop_
_entity_poly.entity_id
_entity_poly.type
_entity_poly.pdbx_seq_one_letter_code
_entity_poly.pdbx_strand_id
1 'polypeptide(L)' 'AHKIGDAYDFKHDVAIVYANSPFILSIFTNHADYDNISKIADDIYEVLK' A
#
# COMPACT_ATOMS: atom_id res chain seq x y z
N ALA A 1 7.93 -3.85 -5.83
CA ALA A 1 8.21 -2.58 -6.54
C ALA A 1 6.99 -1.69 -6.39
N HIS A 2 7.17 -0.42 -6.00
CA HIS A 2 6.07 0.45 -5.54
C HIS A 2 5.93 1.68 -6.43
N LYS A 3 4.70 2.15 -6.58
CA LYS A 3 4.38 3.48 -7.10
C LYS A 3 3.49 4.19 -6.09
N ILE A 4 4.06 5.19 -5.44
CA ILE A 4 3.33 6.14 -4.61
C ILE A 4 2.84 7.33 -5.44
N GLY A 5 1.75 7.95 -5.04
CA GLY A 5 1.27 9.16 -5.69
C GLY A 5 0.15 9.88 -4.95
N ASP A 6 0.02 11.15 -5.31
CA ASP A 6 -0.96 12.07 -4.76
C ASP A 6 -1.91 12.55 -5.85
N ALA A 7 -3.18 12.72 -5.49
CA ALA A 7 -4.21 13.36 -6.31
C ALA A 7 -5.04 14.27 -5.40
N TYR A 8 -4.62 15.52 -5.24
CA TYR A 8 -5.17 16.44 -4.25
C TYR A 8 -5.07 15.83 -2.83
N ASP A 9 -6.19 15.69 -2.12
CA ASP A 9 -6.23 15.11 -0.78
C ASP A 9 -6.19 13.57 -0.78
N PHE A 10 -6.15 12.94 -1.95
CA PHE A 10 -6.06 11.49 -2.06
C PHE A 10 -4.61 11.04 -2.21
N LYS A 11 -4.24 9.99 -1.48
CA LYS A 11 -2.90 9.38 -1.56
C LYS A 11 -3.01 7.89 -1.77
N HIS A 12 -2.07 7.34 -2.55
CA HIS A 12 -2.02 5.91 -2.84
C HIS A 12 -0.60 5.34 -2.84
N ASP A 13 -0.53 4.04 -2.55
CA ASP A 13 0.62 3.19 -2.84
C ASP A 13 0.14 1.92 -3.55
N VAL A 14 0.74 1.63 -4.70
CA VAL A 14 0.46 0.43 -5.48
C VAL A 14 1.74 -0.37 -5.68
N ALA A 15 1.69 -1.65 -5.34
CA ALA A 15 2.86 -2.52 -5.34
C ALA A 15 2.59 -3.90 -5.94
N ILE A 16 3.59 -4.42 -6.65
CA ILE A 16 3.73 -5.87 -6.85
C ILE A 16 4.59 -6.42 -5.72
N VAL A 17 4.04 -7.40 -4.99
CA VAL A 17 4.66 -8.04 -3.83
C VAL A 17 5.10 -9.44 -4.21
N TYR A 18 6.40 -9.70 -4.09
CA TYR A 18 7.04 -10.97 -4.46
C TYR A 18 7.16 -11.90 -3.25
N ALA A 19 6.02 -12.30 -2.69
CA ALA A 19 5.95 -13.36 -1.67
C ALA A 19 5.98 -14.76 -2.32
N ASN A 20 5.97 -15.82 -1.51
CA ASN A 20 5.86 -17.21 -2.00
C ASN A 20 4.65 -17.39 -2.94
N SER A 21 3.54 -16.70 -2.63
CA SER A 21 2.43 -16.48 -3.55
C SER A 21 2.40 -14.99 -3.90
N PRO A 22 2.88 -14.57 -5.08
CA PRO A 22 2.90 -13.17 -5.46
C PRO A 22 1.50 -12.55 -5.51
N PHE A 23 1.39 -11.28 -5.15
CA PHE A 23 0.13 -10.54 -5.22
C PHE A 23 0.35 -9.06 -5.55
N ILE A 24 -0.74 -8.39 -5.93
CA ILE A 24 -0.78 -6.94 -6.14
C ILE A 24 -1.48 -6.32 -4.95
N LEU A 25 -0.88 -5.28 -4.38
CA LEU A 25 -1.46 -4.47 -3.32
C LEU A 25 -1.73 -3.07 -3.86
N SER A 26 -2.95 -2.57 -3.67
CA SER A 26 -3.35 -1.20 -4.02
C SER A 26 -4.06 -0.58 -2.83
N ILE A 27 -3.44 0.43 -2.22
CA ILE A 27 -3.99 1.17 -1.10
C ILE A 27 -4.32 2.57 -1.59
N PHE A 28 -5.57 2.99 -1.45
CA PHE A 28 -6.07 4.31 -1.83
C PHE A 28 -6.78 4.93 -0.63
N THR A 29 -6.38 6.13 -0.26
CA THR A 29 -6.85 6.81 0.97
C THR A 29 -7.31 8.23 0.67
N ASN A 30 -8.23 8.72 1.50
CA ASN A 30 -8.70 10.10 1.49
C ASN A 30 -8.17 10.80 2.75
N HIS A 31 -7.42 11.90 2.59
CA HIS A 31 -6.81 12.69 3.67
C HIS A 31 -5.84 11.93 4.61
N ALA A 32 -5.38 10.73 4.25
CA ALA A 32 -4.38 10.01 5.04
C ALA A 32 -2.95 10.46 4.69
N ASP A 33 -2.01 10.24 5.60
CA ASP A 33 -0.58 10.39 5.32
C ASP A 33 0.05 9.07 4.87
N TYR A 34 1.31 9.14 4.41
CA TYR A 34 2.04 7.96 3.98
C TYR A 34 2.34 7.01 5.14
N ASP A 35 2.42 7.49 6.39
CA ASP A 35 2.63 6.63 7.55
C ASP A 35 1.41 5.75 7.80
N ASN A 36 0.20 6.25 7.54
CA ASN A 36 -1.02 5.44 7.58
C ASN A 36 -1.02 4.37 6.48
N ILE A 37 -0.63 4.74 5.26
CA ILE A 37 -0.55 3.79 4.13
C ILE A 37 0.49 2.69 4.43
N SER A 38 1.66 3.05 4.96
CA SER A 38 2.70 2.10 5.34
C SER A 38 2.21 1.13 6.42
N LYS A 39 1.51 1.61 7.46
CA LYS A 39 0.92 0.74 8.48
C LYS A 39 -0.08 -0.26 7.91
N ILE A 40 -0.96 0.18 7.00
CA ILE A 40 -1.91 -0.72 6.32
C ILE A 40 -1.15 -1.77 5.50
N ALA A 41 -0.09 -1.38 4.79
CA ALA A 41 0.72 -2.31 4.03
C ALA A 41 1.40 -3.35 4.93
N ASP A 42 1.99 -2.91 6.05
CA ASP A 42 2.63 -3.79 7.04
C ASP A 42 1.62 -4.78 7.64
N ASP A 43 0.44 -4.32 8.04
CA ASP A 43 -0.63 -5.18 8.56
C ASP A 43 -1.05 -6.25 7.54
N ILE A 44 -1.17 -5.89 6.25
CA ILE A 44 -1.49 -6.84 5.18
C ILE A 44 -0.35 -7.85 4.98
N TYR A 45 0.91 -7.40 5.04
CA TYR A 45 2.06 -8.28 4.93
C TYR A 45 2.13 -9.28 6.10
N GLU A 46 1.72 -8.89 7.30
CA GLU A 46 1.66 -9.81 8.44
C GLU A 46 0.57 -10.87 8.28
N VAL A 47 -0.59 -10.51 7.73
CA VAL A 47 -1.69 -11.46 7.49
C VAL A 47 -1.39 -12.43 6.34
N LEU A 48 -0.65 -11.99 5.32
CA LEU A 48 -0.36 -12.75 4.11
C LEU A 48 1.02 -13.45 4.11
N LYS A 49 1.75 -13.40 5.22
CA LYS A 49 2.92 -14.26 5.47
C LYS A 49 2.52 -15.74 5.48
#